data_AF-A0A1F3EXJ0-F1
#
_entry.id   AF-A0A1F3EXJ0-F1
#
_cell.length_a   1.000
_cell.length_b   1.000
_cell.length_c   1.000
_cell.angle_alpha   90.00
_cell.angle_beta   90.00
_cell.angle_gamma   90.00
#
_symmetry.space_group_name_H-M   'P 1'
#
loop_
_entity.id
_entity.type
_entity.pdbx_description
1 polymer ?
#
loop_
_entity_poly.entity_id
_entity_poly.type
_entity_poly.pdbx_seq_one_letter_code
_entity_poly.pdbx_strand_id
1 'polypeptide(L)'
;MKIYILVLFFLTLNLNVFSQNKIIVNEKTKDFINGNHNALVVNIYEAGDDLILKEWKRLMKDYKAKVSSKNEIFADDAFIKKLSPNTVDIYAFTEKNSDGDNNLVVAFDLGGAFLSSSQHSDKYRTAENILYEFAVYTTKEAIKEQFKEEEHNLSKLQKEQQSFEREKEKLLKDIEDYKDRIVKAEEDIKTNAKNQELKKDEILKQQKYITEIKEKQSNIK
;
A
#
# COMPACT_ATOMS: atom_id res chain seq x y z
N MET A 1 -35.12 8.23 15.18
CA MET A 1 -35.00 8.27 13.70
C MET A 1 -33.71 7.56 13.32
N LYS A 2 -33.78 6.30 12.87
CA LYS A 2 -32.59 5.50 12.49
C LYS A 2 -32.21 5.88 11.06
N ILE A 3 -31.19 6.72 10.90
CA ILE A 3 -30.65 7.07 9.59
C ILE A 3 -29.66 5.95 9.20
N TYR A 4 -30.11 5.07 8.31
CA TYR A 4 -29.25 4.13 7.61
C TYR A 4 -28.48 4.93 6.54
N ILE A 5 -27.19 5.23 6.82
CA ILE A 5 -26.31 5.79 5.80
C ILE A 5 -25.82 4.63 4.93
N LEU A 6 -26.44 4.47 3.77
CA LEU A 6 -25.97 3.58 2.71
C LEU A 6 -24.84 4.31 1.98
N VAL A 7 -23.59 4.05 2.35
CA VAL A 7 -22.43 4.54 1.59
C VAL A 7 -22.28 3.63 0.36
N LEU A 8 -22.80 4.10 -0.78
CA LEU A 8 -22.60 3.46 -2.06
C LEU A 8 -21.19 3.82 -2.57
N PHE A 9 -20.19 3.03 -2.22
CA PHE A 9 -18.84 3.17 -2.77
C PHE A 9 -18.84 2.61 -4.19
N PHE A 10 -18.92 3.48 -5.20
CA PHE A 10 -18.75 3.11 -6.61
C PHE A 10 -17.26 2.80 -6.82
N LEU A 11 -16.87 1.56 -6.52
CA LEU A 11 -15.56 1.05 -6.88
C LEU A 11 -15.58 0.84 -8.40
N THR A 12 -15.13 1.85 -9.16
CA THR A 12 -14.80 1.67 -10.57
C THR A 12 -13.61 0.70 -10.62
N LEU A 13 -13.88 -0.60 -10.64
CA LEU A 13 -12.90 -1.58 -11.09
C LEU A 13 -12.57 -1.20 -12.53
N ASN A 14 -11.44 -0.54 -12.72
CA ASN A 14 -10.72 -0.61 -13.99
C ASN A 14 -10.30 -2.07 -14.13
N LEU A 15 -11.21 -2.89 -14.65
CA LEU A 15 -10.88 -4.19 -15.20
C LEU A 15 -10.01 -3.90 -16.41
N ASN A 16 -8.71 -3.71 -16.17
CA ASN A 16 -7.73 -3.97 -17.20
C ASN A 16 -8.02 -5.40 -17.64
N VAL A 17 -8.54 -5.53 -18.85
CA VAL A 17 -8.75 -6.81 -19.49
C VAL A 17 -7.39 -7.48 -19.46
N PHE A 18 -7.22 -8.47 -18.59
CA PHE A 18 -6.04 -9.30 -18.56
C PHE A 18 -5.98 -9.97 -19.93
N SER A 19 -5.22 -9.36 -20.84
CA SER A 19 -4.66 -10.07 -21.97
C SER A 19 -4.03 -11.35 -21.41
N GLN A 20 -4.26 -12.49 -22.05
CA GLN A 20 -3.58 -13.71 -21.65
C GLN A 20 -2.09 -13.51 -21.93
N ASN A 21 -1.38 -12.99 -20.92
CA ASN A 21 0.03 -12.64 -20.95
C ASN A 21 0.85 -13.92 -21.15
N LYS A 22 1.02 -14.31 -22.41
CA LYS A 22 1.78 -15.49 -22.77
C LYS A 22 3.26 -15.17 -22.56
N ILE A 23 3.89 -15.89 -21.65
CA ILE A 23 5.35 -15.84 -21.49
C ILE A 23 5.96 -16.61 -22.66
N ILE A 24 6.75 -15.91 -23.46
CA ILE A 24 7.46 -16.46 -24.61
C ILE A 24 8.92 -16.07 -24.47
N VAL A 25 9.80 -17.05 -24.66
CA VAL A 25 11.24 -16.83 -24.75
C VAL A 25 11.60 -16.71 -26.23
N ASN A 26 12.31 -15.65 -26.59
CA ASN A 26 12.72 -15.39 -27.96
C ASN A 26 14.24 -15.41 -28.07
N GLU A 27 14.78 -15.94 -29.16
CA GLU A 27 16.19 -15.80 -29.50
C GLU A 27 16.43 -14.48 -30.22
N LYS A 28 17.38 -13.69 -29.75
CA LYS A 28 17.78 -12.43 -30.37
C LYS A 28 19.28 -12.21 -30.20
N THR A 29 19.85 -11.51 -31.15
CA THR A 29 21.18 -10.92 -31.00
C THR A 29 21.09 -9.67 -30.13
N LYS A 30 21.94 -9.56 -29.11
CA LYS A 30 21.93 -8.47 -28.12
C LYS A 30 23.35 -8.01 -27.78
N ASP A 31 23.48 -6.73 -27.43
CA ASP A 31 24.74 -6.12 -27.03
C ASP A 31 24.96 -6.32 -25.52
N PHE A 32 26.08 -6.92 -25.17
CA PHE A 32 26.61 -7.04 -23.82
C PHE A 32 27.93 -6.27 -23.74
N ILE A 33 28.46 -6.10 -22.53
CA ILE A 33 29.70 -5.34 -22.31
C ILE A 33 30.89 -5.95 -23.05
N ASN A 34 30.94 -7.28 -23.13
CA ASN A 34 32.01 -8.03 -23.78
C ASN A 34 31.76 -8.29 -25.27
N GLY A 35 30.69 -7.74 -25.86
CA GLY A 35 30.40 -7.86 -27.29
C GLY A 35 28.95 -8.20 -27.60
N ASN A 36 28.71 -8.45 -28.88
CA ASN A 36 27.40 -8.76 -29.41
C ASN A 36 27.23 -10.30 -29.50
N HIS A 37 26.22 -10.82 -28.81
CA HIS A 37 26.05 -12.27 -28.62
C HIS A 37 24.62 -12.72 -28.90
N ASN A 38 24.47 -14.00 -29.17
CA ASN A 38 23.17 -14.64 -29.18
C ASN A 38 22.62 -14.74 -27.75
N ALA A 39 21.38 -14.30 -27.56
CA ALA A 39 20.73 -14.24 -26.26
C ALA A 39 19.28 -14.73 -26.33
N LEU A 40 18.80 -15.22 -25.19
CA LEU A 40 17.40 -15.51 -24.96
C LEU A 40 16.78 -14.32 -24.22
N VAL A 41 15.60 -13.90 -24.69
CA VAL A 41 14.87 -12.74 -24.19
C VAL A 41 13.49 -13.18 -23.76
N VAL A 42 13.15 -12.97 -22.50
CA VAL A 42 11.85 -13.34 -21.93
C VAL A 42 11.19 -12.14 -21.27
N ASN A 43 9.91 -11.93 -21.55
CA ASN A 43 9.12 -10.90 -20.86
C ASN A 43 8.75 -11.36 -19.44
N ILE A 44 8.91 -10.48 -18.47
CA ILE A 44 8.49 -10.67 -17.08
C ILE A 44 7.48 -9.58 -16.74
N TYR A 45 6.22 -9.99 -16.65
CA TYR A 45 5.10 -9.11 -16.35
C TYR A 45 5.12 -8.65 -14.90
N GLU A 46 4.68 -7.41 -14.66
CA GLU A 46 4.40 -6.84 -13.33
C GLU A 46 5.63 -6.68 -12.41
N ALA A 47 6.83 -7.08 -12.87
CA ALA A 47 8.03 -7.10 -12.06
C ALA A 47 8.98 -5.94 -12.41
N GLY A 48 9.40 -5.20 -11.37
CA GLY A 48 10.48 -4.22 -11.47
C GLY A 48 11.84 -4.86 -11.77
N ASP A 49 12.76 -4.06 -12.31
CA ASP A 49 14.14 -4.47 -12.60
C ASP A 49 14.85 -4.98 -11.35
N ASP A 50 14.69 -4.30 -10.22
CA ASP A 50 15.28 -4.70 -8.94
C ASP A 50 14.84 -6.12 -8.51
N LEU A 51 13.55 -6.45 -8.63
CA LEU A 51 13.03 -7.77 -8.29
C LEU A 51 13.59 -8.83 -9.24
N ILE A 52 13.56 -8.57 -10.55
CA ILE A 52 14.07 -9.49 -11.57
C ILE A 52 15.55 -9.78 -11.34
N LEU A 53 16.38 -8.74 -11.19
CA LEU A 53 17.81 -8.89 -11.00
C LEU A 53 18.13 -9.57 -9.65
N LYS A 54 17.38 -9.28 -8.58
CA LYS A 54 17.52 -9.96 -7.28
C LYS A 54 17.25 -11.46 -7.40
N GLU A 55 16.14 -11.84 -8.02
CA GLU A 55 15.75 -13.25 -8.18
C GLU A 55 16.68 -13.99 -9.15
N TRP A 56 17.14 -13.32 -10.22
CA TRP A 56 18.10 -13.92 -11.16
C TRP A 56 19.45 -14.22 -10.48
N LYS A 57 19.98 -13.27 -9.69
CA LYS A 57 21.21 -13.50 -8.89
C LYS A 57 21.03 -14.68 -7.93
N ARG A 58 19.85 -14.83 -7.33
CA ARG A 58 19.55 -15.96 -6.43
C ARG A 58 19.61 -17.28 -7.19
N LEU A 59 18.94 -17.36 -8.35
CA LEU A 59 18.98 -18.55 -9.21
C LEU A 59 20.40 -18.91 -9.65
N MET A 60 21.22 -17.92 -10.04
CA MET A 60 22.62 -18.16 -10.43
C MET A 60 23.46 -18.69 -9.27
N LYS A 61 23.23 -18.21 -8.03
CA LYS A 61 23.89 -18.76 -6.82
C LYS A 61 23.43 -20.19 -6.52
N ASP A 62 22.18 -20.53 -6.81
CA ASP A 62 21.68 -21.91 -6.68
C ASP A 62 22.42 -22.86 -7.64
N TYR A 63 22.76 -22.36 -8.84
CA TYR A 63 23.68 -23.01 -9.78
C TYR A 63 25.16 -22.89 -9.42
N LYS A 64 25.50 -22.48 -8.19
CA LYS A 64 26.87 -22.38 -7.66
C LYS A 64 27.77 -21.38 -8.39
N ALA A 65 27.20 -20.50 -9.20
CA ALA A 65 27.95 -19.47 -9.90
C ALA A 65 28.48 -18.40 -8.93
N LYS A 66 29.65 -17.82 -9.26
CA LYS A 66 30.13 -16.59 -8.64
C LYS A 66 29.47 -15.41 -9.34
N VAL A 67 28.66 -14.65 -8.61
CA VAL A 67 27.82 -13.60 -9.20
C VAL A 67 28.42 -12.22 -8.95
N SER A 68 28.60 -11.45 -10.01
CA SER A 68 28.93 -10.01 -9.98
C SER A 68 27.84 -9.19 -10.68
N SER A 69 27.72 -7.90 -10.37
CA SER A 69 26.61 -7.06 -10.85
C SER A 69 27.00 -5.59 -10.96
N LYS A 70 28.02 -5.28 -11.76
CA LYS A 70 28.46 -3.88 -11.93
C LYS A 70 27.54 -3.11 -12.89
N ASN A 71 27.45 -3.58 -14.12
CA ASN A 71 26.67 -2.96 -15.20
C ASN A 71 25.66 -3.96 -15.79
N GLU A 72 26.05 -5.23 -15.87
CA GLU A 72 25.19 -6.39 -16.12
C GLU A 72 25.47 -7.44 -15.02
N ILE A 73 24.57 -8.41 -14.87
CA ILE A 73 24.84 -9.59 -14.05
C ILE A 73 25.78 -10.49 -14.84
N PHE A 74 26.90 -10.85 -14.22
CA PHE A 74 27.78 -11.91 -14.69
C PHE A 74 27.84 -13.01 -13.65
N ALA A 75 27.47 -14.22 -14.05
CA ALA A 75 27.52 -15.43 -13.27
C ALA A 75 28.59 -16.36 -13.86
N ASP A 76 29.74 -16.37 -13.20
CA ASP A 76 30.94 -17.14 -13.54
C ASP A 76 30.82 -18.57 -12.98
N ASP A 77 31.28 -19.55 -13.75
CA ASP A 77 31.32 -20.96 -13.37
C ASP A 77 29.94 -21.57 -12.97
N ALA A 78 28.85 -21.20 -13.64
CA ALA A 78 27.52 -21.74 -13.32
C ALA A 78 27.43 -23.24 -13.66
N PHE A 79 27.08 -24.08 -12.68
CA PHE A 79 26.92 -25.51 -12.86
C PHE A 79 25.45 -25.90 -13.06
N ILE A 80 25.04 -25.96 -14.33
CA ILE A 80 23.69 -26.35 -14.74
C ILE A 80 23.74 -27.74 -15.37
N LYS A 81 23.58 -28.78 -14.55
CA LYS A 81 23.75 -30.20 -14.96
C LYS A 81 22.93 -30.60 -16.19
N LYS A 82 21.73 -30.04 -16.38
CA LYS A 82 20.87 -30.33 -17.54
C LYS A 82 21.30 -29.59 -18.83
N LEU A 83 22.15 -28.57 -18.71
CA LEU A 83 22.60 -27.73 -19.82
C LEU A 83 23.98 -28.17 -20.33
N SER A 84 24.91 -28.45 -19.43
CA SER A 84 26.29 -28.82 -19.77
C SER A 84 26.91 -29.71 -18.69
N PRO A 85 27.78 -30.68 -19.05
CA PRO A 85 28.60 -31.38 -18.07
C PRO A 85 29.69 -30.50 -17.45
N ASN A 86 30.06 -29.40 -18.11
CA ASN A 86 30.99 -28.38 -17.62
C ASN A 86 30.23 -27.17 -17.08
N THR A 87 30.94 -26.27 -16.39
CA THR A 87 30.40 -24.96 -16.03
C THR A 87 30.16 -24.11 -17.28
N VAL A 88 29.25 -23.15 -17.14
CA VAL A 88 28.92 -22.16 -18.18
C VAL A 88 28.97 -20.76 -17.59
N ASP A 89 29.33 -19.81 -18.42
CA ASP A 89 29.35 -18.40 -18.05
C ASP A 89 28.07 -17.74 -18.54
N ILE A 90 27.41 -16.97 -17.67
CA ILE A 90 26.08 -16.42 -17.95
C ILE A 90 26.08 -14.91 -17.75
N TYR A 91 25.63 -14.20 -18.78
CA TYR A 91 25.48 -12.75 -18.79
C TYR A 91 24.00 -12.41 -18.83
N ALA A 92 23.56 -11.46 -18.00
CA ALA A 92 22.17 -11.04 -18.00
C ALA A 92 21.96 -9.58 -17.63
N PHE A 93 20.97 -8.96 -18.25
CA PHE A 93 20.49 -7.62 -17.90
C PHE A 93 18.99 -7.51 -18.16
N THR A 94 18.39 -6.43 -17.66
CA THR A 94 16.98 -6.10 -17.91
C THR A 94 16.86 -4.94 -18.89
N GLU A 95 15.87 -5.00 -19.77
CA GLU A 95 15.49 -3.89 -20.65
C GLU A 95 13.98 -3.68 -20.61
N LYS A 96 13.53 -2.43 -20.78
CA LYS A 96 12.10 -2.13 -20.93
C LYS A 96 11.59 -2.62 -22.27
N ASN A 97 10.40 -3.22 -22.29
CA ASN A 97 9.71 -3.57 -23.53
C ASN A 97 8.67 -2.50 -23.92
N SER A 98 8.04 -2.67 -25.08
CA SER A 98 7.04 -1.73 -25.61
C SER A 98 5.79 -1.59 -24.76
N ASP A 99 5.51 -2.58 -23.92
CA ASP A 99 4.26 -2.69 -23.15
C ASP A 99 4.44 -2.10 -21.74
N GLY A 100 5.63 -1.61 -21.39
CA GLY A 100 5.98 -1.01 -20.10
C GLY A 100 6.58 -1.99 -19.08
N ASP A 101 6.48 -3.28 -19.36
CA ASP A 101 7.10 -4.37 -18.60
C ASP A 101 8.62 -4.45 -18.86
N ASN A 102 9.28 -5.37 -18.15
CA ASN A 102 10.71 -5.62 -18.29
C ASN A 102 10.96 -6.98 -18.94
N ASN A 103 11.85 -7.00 -19.93
CA ASN A 103 12.45 -8.23 -20.42
C ASN A 103 13.70 -8.55 -19.60
N LEU A 104 13.91 -9.84 -19.32
CA LEU A 104 15.22 -10.37 -18.96
C LEU A 104 15.91 -10.85 -20.24
N VAL A 105 17.13 -10.36 -20.47
CA VAL A 105 18.00 -10.75 -21.58
C VAL A 105 19.14 -11.59 -21.01
N VAL A 106 19.38 -12.79 -21.55
CA VAL A 106 20.40 -13.73 -21.05
C VAL A 106 21.20 -14.34 -22.18
N ALA A 107 22.53 -14.25 -22.10
CA ALA A 107 23.46 -14.97 -22.96
C ALA A 107 24.21 -16.04 -22.15
N PHE A 108 24.33 -17.24 -22.72
CA PHE A 108 25.05 -18.37 -22.12
C PHE A 108 26.30 -18.66 -22.96
N ASP A 109 27.48 -18.49 -22.39
CA ASP A 109 28.75 -18.89 -23.01
C ASP A 109 29.10 -20.31 -22.58
N LEU A 110 29.26 -21.20 -23.57
CA LEU A 110 29.57 -22.62 -23.36
C LEU A 110 31.09 -22.91 -23.37
N GLY A 111 31.94 -21.88 -23.35
CA GLY A 111 33.41 -21.99 -23.33
C GLY A 111 34.06 -22.02 -24.71
N GLY A 112 33.35 -21.54 -25.75
CA GLY A 112 33.85 -21.52 -27.13
C GLY A 112 32.82 -21.01 -28.14
N ALA A 113 31.55 -21.08 -27.79
CA ALA A 113 30.46 -20.43 -28.52
C ALA A 113 29.34 -20.07 -27.56
N PHE A 114 28.64 -18.98 -27.87
CA PHE A 114 27.39 -18.65 -27.21
C PHE A 114 26.28 -19.61 -27.63
N LEU A 115 25.44 -19.98 -26.67
CA LEU A 115 24.30 -20.86 -26.87
C LEU A 115 23.38 -20.29 -27.95
N SER A 116 22.92 -21.15 -28.87
CA SER A 116 21.99 -20.79 -29.94
C SER A 116 21.14 -21.99 -30.34
N SER A 117 19.93 -21.74 -30.84
CA SER A 117 19.02 -22.83 -31.26
C SER A 117 19.57 -23.60 -32.47
N SER A 118 20.32 -22.91 -33.34
CA SER A 118 20.87 -23.48 -34.58
C SER A 118 22.09 -24.38 -34.35
N GLN A 119 22.91 -24.09 -33.35
CA GLN A 119 24.14 -24.87 -33.08
C GLN A 119 24.00 -25.78 -31.86
N HIS A 120 23.04 -25.51 -30.97
CA HIS A 120 22.96 -26.13 -29.65
C HIS A 120 21.52 -26.50 -29.23
N SER A 121 20.71 -27.03 -30.16
CA SER A 121 19.26 -27.25 -29.99
C SER A 121 18.80 -27.83 -28.64
N ASP A 122 19.41 -28.92 -28.17
CA ASP A 122 19.01 -29.56 -26.90
C ASP A 122 19.34 -28.69 -25.68
N LYS A 123 20.53 -28.07 -25.68
CA LYS A 123 20.95 -27.14 -24.62
C LYS A 123 20.10 -25.87 -24.65
N TYR A 124 19.76 -25.39 -25.84
CA TYR A 124 18.90 -24.24 -26.05
C TYR A 124 17.54 -24.47 -25.41
N ARG A 125 16.90 -25.63 -25.65
CA ARG A 125 15.61 -25.97 -25.02
C ARG A 125 15.69 -26.02 -23.50
N THR A 126 16.81 -26.49 -22.94
CA THR A 126 17.03 -26.44 -21.49
C THR A 126 17.11 -25.00 -20.98
N ALA A 127 17.89 -24.13 -21.62
CA ALA A 127 18.00 -22.73 -21.24
C ALA A 127 16.68 -21.97 -21.41
N GLU A 128 15.95 -22.23 -22.50
CA GLU A 128 14.61 -21.72 -22.76
C GLU A 128 13.65 -22.05 -21.61
N ASN A 129 13.63 -23.31 -21.18
CA ASN A 129 12.80 -23.74 -20.04
C ASN A 129 13.21 -23.07 -18.74
N ILE A 130 14.52 -22.88 -18.48
CA ILE A 130 15.01 -22.16 -17.29
C ILE A 130 14.48 -20.72 -17.28
N LEU A 131 14.58 -20.01 -18.41
CA LEU A 131 14.10 -18.64 -18.53
C LEU A 131 12.56 -18.55 -18.43
N TYR A 132 11.85 -19.50 -19.04
CA TYR A 132 10.40 -19.58 -18.94
C TYR A 132 9.94 -19.79 -17.49
N GLU A 133 10.50 -20.79 -16.79
CA GLU A 133 10.19 -21.06 -15.38
C GLU A 133 10.55 -19.87 -14.49
N PHE A 134 11.70 -19.23 -14.75
CA PHE A 134 12.11 -18.02 -14.04
C PHE A 134 11.13 -16.86 -14.23
N ALA A 135 10.69 -16.61 -15.46
CA ALA A 135 9.72 -15.56 -15.76
C ALA A 135 8.36 -15.83 -15.09
N VAL A 136 7.87 -17.08 -15.17
CA VAL A 136 6.62 -17.50 -14.50
C VAL A 136 6.72 -17.29 -12.99
N TYR A 137 7.83 -17.70 -12.38
CA TYR A 137 8.07 -17.53 -10.95
C TYR A 137 8.11 -16.05 -10.56
N THR A 138 8.89 -15.25 -11.29
CA THR A 138 9.13 -13.85 -10.94
C THR A 138 7.87 -13.00 -11.12
N THR A 139 7.10 -13.22 -12.19
CA THR A 139 5.79 -12.58 -12.36
C THR A 139 4.84 -12.95 -11.22
N LYS A 140 4.81 -14.21 -10.77
CA LYS A 140 3.97 -14.61 -9.63
C LYS A 140 4.41 -13.97 -8.32
N GLU A 141 5.72 -13.85 -8.08
CA GLU A 141 6.22 -13.19 -6.88
C GLU A 141 5.93 -11.68 -6.92
N ALA A 142 6.03 -11.02 -8.07
CA ALA A 142 5.65 -9.61 -8.21
C ALA A 142 4.17 -9.38 -7.88
N ILE A 143 3.27 -10.18 -8.46
CA ILE A 143 1.82 -10.11 -8.18
C ILE A 143 1.53 -10.38 -6.69
N LYS A 144 2.27 -11.29 -6.07
CA LYS A 144 2.14 -11.60 -4.64
C LYS A 144 2.65 -10.47 -3.74
N GLU A 145 3.71 -9.76 -4.13
CA GLU A 145 4.16 -8.55 -3.44
C GLU A 145 3.09 -7.44 -3.54
N GLN A 146 2.55 -7.20 -4.74
CA GLN A 146 1.42 -6.26 -4.95
C GLN A 146 0.19 -6.65 -4.10
N PHE A 147 -0.18 -7.94 -4.08
CA PHE A 147 -1.31 -8.41 -3.28
C PHE A 147 -1.12 -8.13 -1.78
N LYS A 148 0.08 -8.37 -1.25
CA LYS A 148 0.38 -8.09 0.17
C LYS A 148 0.33 -6.60 0.49
N GLU A 149 0.80 -5.75 -0.42
CA GLU A 149 0.71 -4.31 -0.26
C GLU A 149 -0.74 -3.84 -0.22
N GLU A 150 -1.56 -4.31 -1.16
CA GLU A 150 -2.99 -3.98 -1.22
C GLU A 150 -3.78 -4.54 -0.02
N GLU A 151 -3.45 -5.73 0.47
CA GLU A 151 -4.04 -6.28 1.70
C GLU A 151 -3.73 -5.39 2.92
N HIS A 152 -2.50 -4.89 3.02
CA HIS A 152 -2.10 -3.97 4.08
C HIS A 152 -2.78 -2.59 3.95
N ASN A 153 -2.91 -2.06 2.72
CA ASN A 153 -3.63 -0.83 2.45
C ASN A 153 -5.11 -0.95 2.83
N LEU A 154 -5.76 -2.07 2.47
CA LEU A 154 -7.12 -2.38 2.89
C LEU A 154 -7.26 -2.42 4.42
N SER A 155 -6.32 -3.05 5.12
CA SER A 155 -6.33 -3.11 6.59
C SER A 155 -6.24 -1.72 7.23
N LYS A 156 -5.44 -0.81 6.67
CA LYS A 156 -5.36 0.59 7.13
C LYS A 156 -6.69 1.32 6.95
N LEU A 157 -7.29 1.22 5.77
CA LEU A 157 -8.60 1.84 5.47
C LEU A 157 -9.69 1.33 6.41
N GLN A 158 -9.72 0.03 6.70
CA GLN A 158 -10.68 -0.54 7.65
C GLN A 158 -10.51 0.00 9.07
N LYS A 159 -9.26 0.15 9.55
CA LYS A 159 -8.99 0.74 10.88
C LYS A 159 -9.39 2.21 10.96
N GLU A 160 -9.13 2.97 9.90
CA GLU A 160 -9.52 4.37 9.80
C GLU A 160 -11.05 4.52 9.82
N GLN A 161 -11.76 3.72 9.02
CA GLN A 161 -13.23 3.66 9.03
C GLN A 161 -13.78 3.36 10.44
N GLN A 162 -13.22 2.35 11.13
CA GLN A 162 -13.64 2.02 12.49
C GLN A 162 -13.38 3.18 13.48
N SER A 163 -12.32 3.96 13.27
CA SER A 163 -12.03 5.13 14.09
C SER A 163 -13.08 6.24 13.92
N PHE A 164 -13.51 6.50 12.68
CA PHE A 164 -14.58 7.46 12.38
C PHE A 164 -15.93 7.02 12.96
N GLU A 165 -16.22 5.72 12.95
CA GLU A 165 -17.44 5.18 13.58
C GLU A 165 -17.47 5.42 15.09
N ARG A 166 -16.36 5.16 15.79
CA ARG A 166 -16.24 5.44 17.24
C ARG A 166 -16.30 6.93 17.55
N GLU A 167 -15.66 7.76 16.74
CA GLU A 167 -15.71 9.21 16.91
C GLU A 167 -17.14 9.73 16.75
N LYS A 168 -17.87 9.25 15.74
CA LYS A 168 -19.29 9.55 15.57
C LYS A 168 -20.12 9.14 16.79
N GLU A 169 -19.92 7.93 17.32
CA GLU A 169 -20.64 7.47 18.52
C GLU A 169 -20.36 8.37 19.74
N LYS A 170 -19.10 8.77 19.92
CA LYS A 170 -18.71 9.70 21.00
C LYS A 170 -19.39 11.06 20.81
N LEU A 171 -19.32 11.64 19.62
CA LEU A 171 -19.95 12.94 19.31
C LEU A 171 -21.47 12.88 19.52
N LEU A 172 -22.13 11.77 19.17
CA LEU A 172 -23.55 11.59 19.43
C LEU A 172 -23.88 11.56 20.93
N LYS A 173 -23.02 10.93 21.74
CA LYS A 173 -23.16 10.92 23.20
C LYS A 173 -22.92 12.31 23.80
N ASP A 174 -21.91 13.02 23.33
CA ASP A 174 -21.60 14.38 23.77
C ASP A 174 -22.77 15.34 23.43
N ILE A 175 -23.39 15.19 22.26
CA ILE A 175 -24.60 15.94 21.88
C ILE A 175 -25.73 15.71 22.88
N GLU A 176 -25.94 14.47 23.33
CA GLU A 176 -27.01 14.16 24.28
C GLU A 176 -26.74 14.76 25.66
N ASP A 177 -25.50 14.65 26.17
CA ASP A 177 -25.10 15.32 27.43
C ASP A 177 -25.28 16.84 27.35
N TYR A 178 -24.93 17.46 26.22
CA TYR A 178 -25.11 18.90 26.04
C TYR A 178 -26.57 19.32 26.02
N LYS A 179 -27.47 18.51 25.44
CA LYS A 179 -28.92 18.81 25.52
C LYS A 179 -29.42 18.77 26.96
N ASP A 180 -29.05 17.75 27.73
CA ASP A 180 -29.46 17.64 29.13
C ASP A 180 -28.96 18.84 29.96
N ARG A 181 -27.72 19.26 29.70
CA ARG A 181 -27.13 20.46 30.33
C ARG A 181 -27.85 21.75 29.94
N ILE A 182 -28.28 21.88 28.69
CA ILE A 182 -29.08 23.02 28.23
C ILE A 182 -30.42 23.06 28.96
N VAL A 183 -31.14 21.94 29.04
CA VAL A 183 -32.42 21.85 29.76
C VAL A 183 -32.25 22.26 31.22
N LYS A 184 -31.22 21.74 31.90
CA LYS A 184 -30.95 22.11 33.29
C LYS A 184 -30.63 23.60 33.45
N ALA A 185 -29.83 24.16 32.55
CA ALA A 185 -29.51 25.59 32.58
C ALA A 185 -30.77 26.45 32.37
N GLU A 186 -31.68 26.05 31.48
CA GLU A 186 -32.96 26.73 31.27
C GLU A 186 -33.83 26.72 32.55
N GLU A 187 -33.89 25.59 33.26
CA GLU A 187 -34.59 25.46 34.55
C GLU A 187 -33.96 26.33 35.65
N ASP A 188 -32.63 26.35 35.74
CA ASP A 188 -31.87 27.16 36.69
C ASP A 188 -32.11 28.66 36.44
N ILE A 189 -32.12 29.10 35.17
CA ILE A 189 -32.43 30.50 34.79
C ILE A 189 -33.85 30.87 35.25
N LYS A 190 -34.84 30.00 35.01
CA LYS A 190 -36.23 30.24 35.42
C LYS A 190 -36.36 30.36 36.93
N THR A 191 -35.67 29.48 37.68
CA THR A 191 -35.66 29.49 39.14
C THR A 191 -34.99 30.76 39.68
N ASN A 192 -33.84 31.13 39.12
CA ASN A 192 -33.13 32.35 39.49
C ASN A 192 -33.98 33.61 39.24
N ALA A 193 -34.68 33.70 38.10
CA ALA A 193 -35.57 34.83 37.80
C ALA A 193 -36.68 34.96 38.85
N LYS A 194 -37.31 33.86 39.27
CA LYS A 194 -38.30 33.87 40.36
C LYS A 194 -37.70 34.34 41.69
N ASN A 195 -36.50 33.88 42.03
CA ASN A 195 -35.82 34.28 43.25
C ASN A 195 -35.46 35.78 43.25
N GLN A 196 -35.08 36.32 42.09
CA GLN A 196 -34.83 37.76 41.94
C GLN A 196 -36.10 38.58 42.22
N GLU A 197 -37.25 38.18 41.69
CA GLU A 197 -38.52 38.87 41.97
C GLU A 197 -38.91 38.81 43.46
N LEU A 198 -38.82 37.63 44.08
CA LEU A 198 -39.07 37.49 45.53
C LEU A 198 -38.13 38.38 46.36
N LYS A 199 -36.85 38.47 45.96
CA LYS A 199 -35.87 39.29 46.66
C LYS A 199 -36.16 40.79 46.50
N LYS A 200 -36.65 41.24 45.33
CA LYS A 200 -37.10 42.63 45.12
C LYS A 200 -38.24 42.98 46.08
N ASP A 201 -39.22 42.10 46.23
CA ASP A 201 -40.34 42.32 47.16
C ASP A 201 -39.87 42.42 48.62
N GLU A 202 -38.95 41.55 49.05
CA GLU A 202 -38.33 41.62 50.38
C GLU A 202 -37.58 42.94 50.61
N ILE A 203 -36.81 43.39 49.61
CA ILE A 203 -36.09 44.67 49.66
C ILE A 203 -37.08 45.83 49.82
N LEU A 204 -38.17 45.86 49.06
CA LEU A 204 -39.20 46.91 49.16
C LEU A 204 -39.85 46.94 50.54
N LYS A 205 -40.20 45.77 51.10
CA LYS A 205 -40.75 45.67 52.45
C LYS A 205 -39.77 46.20 53.51
N GLN A 206 -38.49 45.82 53.40
CA GLN A 206 -37.44 46.27 54.32
C GLN A 206 -37.21 47.78 54.22
N GLN A 207 -37.21 48.34 53.00
CA GLN A 207 -37.08 49.79 52.79
C GLN A 207 -38.23 50.55 53.46
N LYS A 208 -39.47 50.09 53.31
CA LYS A 208 -40.63 50.69 53.98
C LYS A 208 -40.47 50.66 55.50
N TYR A 209 -40.08 49.52 56.07
CA TYR A 209 -39.87 49.37 57.51
C TYR A 209 -38.77 50.31 58.05
N ILE A 210 -37.66 50.47 57.31
CA ILE A 210 -36.60 51.42 57.66
C ILE A 210 -37.13 52.86 57.70
N THR A 211 -37.96 53.25 56.72
CA THR A 211 -38.59 54.57 56.70
C THR A 211 -39.48 54.79 57.92
N GLU A 212 -40.32 53.82 58.26
CA GLU A 212 -41.18 53.88 59.46
C GLU A 212 -40.36 54.01 60.76
N ILE A 213 -39.22 53.33 60.86
CA ILE A 213 -38.30 53.48 62.02
C ILE A 213 -37.72 54.90 62.06
N LYS A 214 -37.27 55.45 60.93
CA LYS A 214 -36.70 56.81 60.86
C LYS A 214 -37.71 57.87 61.30
N GLU A 215 -38.97 57.74 60.86
CA GLU A 215 -40.05 58.62 61.28
C GLU A 215 -40.28 58.53 62.79
N LYS A 216 -40.35 57.32 63.36
CA LYS A 216 -40.46 57.11 64.81
C LYS A 216 -39.30 57.78 65.57
N GLN A 217 -38.07 57.64 65.09
CA GLN A 217 -36.90 58.25 65.71
C GLN A 217 -36.99 59.79 65.71
N SER A 218 -37.42 60.41 64.60
CA SER A 218 -37.55 61.87 64.50
C SER A 218 -38.62 62.49 65.41
N ASN A 219 -39.59 61.69 65.85
CA ASN A 219 -40.69 62.13 66.69
C ASN A 219 -40.38 62.10 68.20
N ILE A 220 -39.19 61.63 68.59
CA ILE A 220 -38.73 61.64 69.98
C ILE A 220 -38.03 62.98 70.26
N LYS A 221 -38.52 63.73 71.26
CA LYS A 221 -37.98 65.01 71.73
C LYS A 221 -37.04 64.83 72.91
#